data_AF-A0A2D6PJ08-F1
#
_entry.id   AF-A0A2D6PJ08-F1
#
_cell.length_a   1.000
_cell.length_b   1.000
_cell.length_c   1.000
_cell.angle_alpha   90.00
_cell.angle_beta   90.00
_cell.angle_gamma   90.00
#
_symmetry.space_group_name_H-M   'P 1'
#
loop_
_entity.id
_entity.type
_entity.pdbx_description
1 polymer ?
#
loop_
_entity_poly.entity_id
_entity_poly.type
_entity_poly.pdbx_seq_one_letter_code
_entity_poly.pdbx_strand_id
1 'polypeptide(L)'
;MILTFTEVINFIILILGIGYIFTSNFTQRSALSFSRFNLKDFKIALIATSPAVFFHELFHKLIAIAFGHNATFHIFTPGLLIGVVLKLINSPFLFIAPGFVSIPPIANDFQFRLIAFAGPFANLLLFLIATIILKKAKNLSEKQLIILHLTKRINIILLLFNMIPFGPLDGAKVLFGS
;
A
#
# COMPACT_ATOMS: atom_id res chain seq x y z
N MET A 1 8.36 -20.60 2.60
CA MET A 1 8.08 -19.98 3.92
C MET A 1 7.30 -18.69 3.68
N ILE A 2 6.22 -18.44 4.43
CA ILE A 2 5.31 -17.31 4.15
C ILE A 2 5.93 -15.97 4.54
N LEU A 3 6.52 -15.84 5.74
CA LEU A 3 7.26 -14.64 6.16
C LEU A 3 8.49 -15.05 6.96
N THR A 4 9.65 -14.49 6.61
CA THR A 4 10.89 -14.57 7.40
C THR A 4 10.87 -13.51 8.51
N PHE A 5 11.71 -13.68 9.53
CA PHE A 5 11.90 -12.67 10.58
C PHE A 5 12.35 -11.31 10.00
N THR A 6 13.26 -11.31 9.03
CA THR A 6 13.72 -10.11 8.32
C THR A 6 12.58 -9.41 7.59
N GLU A 7 11.69 -10.16 6.95
CA GLU A 7 10.54 -9.59 6.26
C GLU A 7 9.53 -8.97 7.23
N VAL A 8 9.33 -9.58 8.41
CA VAL A 8 8.51 -8.99 9.46
C VAL A 8 9.07 -7.64 9.89
N ILE A 9 10.38 -7.55 10.13
CA ILE A 9 11.05 -6.27 10.45
C ILE A 9 10.88 -5.28 9.30
N ASN A 10 11.07 -5.72 8.05
CA ASN A 10 10.93 -4.87 6.88
C ASN A 10 9.49 -4.31 6.76
N PHE A 11 8.48 -5.14 6.97
CA PHE A 11 7.09 -4.68 6.98
C PHE A 11 6.83 -3.71 8.12
N ILE A 12 7.38 -3.92 9.32
CA ILE A 12 7.24 -2.98 10.44
C ILE A 12 7.83 -1.61 10.07
N ILE A 13 9.05 -1.58 9.52
CA ILE A 13 9.70 -0.33 9.10
C ILE A 13 8.88 0.37 8.01
N LEU A 14 8.41 -0.39 7.02
CA LEU A 14 7.54 0.12 5.95
C LEU A 14 6.27 0.75 6.52
N ILE A 15 5.58 0.03 7.40
CA ILE A 15 4.33 0.43 8.05
C ILE A 15 4.53 1.73 8.83
N LEU A 16 5.57 1.82 9.65
CA LEU A 16 5.90 3.02 10.41
C LEU A 16 6.25 4.19 9.50
N GLY A 17 7.04 3.95 8.45
CA GLY A 17 7.44 4.96 7.48
C GLY A 17 6.26 5.52 6.69
N ILE A 18 5.40 4.66 6.15
CA ILE A 18 4.17 5.06 5.44
C ILE A 18 3.21 5.76 6.39
N GLY A 19 2.99 5.24 7.59
CA GLY A 19 2.17 5.90 8.61
C GLY A 19 2.66 7.31 8.89
N TYR A 20 3.98 7.51 8.99
CA TYR A 20 4.57 8.84 9.13
C TYR A 20 4.29 9.67 7.88
N ILE A 21 4.61 9.18 6.68
CA ILE A 21 4.44 9.91 5.41
C ILE A 21 3.00 10.45 5.24
N PHE A 22 1.99 9.68 5.64
CA PHE A 22 0.58 10.09 5.51
C PHE A 22 0.02 10.81 6.76
N THR A 23 0.78 10.91 7.84
CA THR A 23 0.40 11.72 9.00
C THR A 23 0.30 13.18 8.57
N SER A 24 -0.83 13.83 8.87
CA SER A 24 -1.26 15.21 8.50
C SER A 24 -2.01 15.38 7.18
N ASN A 25 -2.04 14.40 6.27
CA ASN A 25 -2.84 14.48 5.03
C ASN A 25 -4.36 14.31 5.26
N PHE A 26 -4.76 13.96 6.48
CA PHE A 26 -6.13 13.58 6.82
C PHE A 26 -6.84 14.56 7.75
N THR A 27 -6.12 15.53 8.32
CA THR A 27 -6.70 16.61 9.11
C THR A 27 -6.65 17.89 8.28
N GLN A 28 -7.81 18.55 8.15
CA GLN A 28 -8.06 19.73 7.33
C GLN A 28 -7.36 20.98 7.91
N ARG A 29 -6.05 20.90 8.15
CA ARG A 29 -5.22 21.99 8.67
C ARG A 29 -4.59 22.73 7.48
N SER A 30 -4.58 24.06 7.56
CA SER A 30 -4.08 24.93 6.49
C SER A 30 -2.65 24.57 6.09
N ALA A 31 -2.35 24.66 4.79
CA ALA A 31 -1.04 24.36 4.19
C ALA A 31 0.13 25.20 4.75
N LEU A 32 -0.16 26.23 5.55
CA LEU A 32 0.80 27.14 6.20
C LEU A 32 1.14 26.74 7.64
N SER A 33 0.49 25.73 8.21
CA SER A 33 0.84 25.23 9.54
C SER A 33 1.93 24.17 9.40
N PHE A 34 3.17 24.48 9.80
CA PHE A 34 4.18 23.49 10.13
C PHE A 34 3.63 22.61 11.26
N SER A 35 2.90 21.55 10.90
CA SER A 35 2.17 20.73 11.86
C SER A 35 3.18 19.97 12.70
N ARG A 36 3.29 20.35 13.99
CA ARG A 36 3.94 19.51 15.00
C ARG A 36 3.34 18.10 14.91
N PHE A 37 4.19 17.08 15.00
CA PHE A 37 3.78 15.68 14.94
C PHE A 37 2.65 15.41 15.94
N ASN A 38 1.54 14.85 15.47
CA ASN A 38 0.38 14.49 16.28
C ASN A 38 0.21 12.97 16.30
N LEU A 39 0.39 12.38 17.49
CA LEU A 39 0.30 10.93 17.68
C LEU A 39 -1.08 10.37 17.32
N LYS A 40 -2.17 11.14 17.49
CA LYS A 40 -3.52 10.70 17.13
C LYS A 40 -3.65 10.57 15.60
N ASP A 41 -3.19 11.59 14.87
CA ASP A 41 -3.24 11.62 13.40
C ASP A 41 -2.34 10.54 12.82
N PHE A 42 -1.17 10.32 13.42
CA PHE A 42 -0.27 9.22 13.06
C PHE A 42 -0.93 7.86 13.23
N LYS A 43 -1.60 7.61 14.37
CA LYS A 43 -2.30 6.33 14.59
C LYS A 43 -3.43 6.11 13.57
N ILE A 44 -4.19 7.15 13.23
CA ILE A 44 -5.25 7.04 12.22
C ILE A 44 -4.65 6.75 10.84
N ALA A 45 -3.61 7.49 10.45
CA ALA A 45 -2.89 7.27 9.20
C ALA A 45 -2.36 5.83 9.12
N LEU A 46 -1.64 5.39 10.16
CA LEU A 46 -1.09 4.04 10.27
C LEU A 46 -2.16 2.97 10.07
N ILE A 47 -3.29 3.06 10.77
CA ILE A 47 -4.37 2.06 10.66
C ILE A 47 -4.99 2.04 9.26
N ALA A 48 -5.12 3.20 8.61
CA ALA A 48 -5.75 3.29 7.30
C ALA A 48 -4.81 2.88 6.14
N THR A 49 -3.53 3.25 6.21
CA THR A 49 -2.56 3.09 5.10
C THR A 49 -1.82 1.77 5.15
N SER A 50 -1.50 1.27 6.35
CA SER A 50 -0.65 0.09 6.52
C SER A 50 -1.24 -1.18 5.93
N PRO A 51 -2.54 -1.50 6.12
CA PRO A 51 -3.14 -2.67 5.51
C PRO A 51 -3.07 -2.64 3.99
N ALA A 52 -3.22 -1.46 3.39
CA ALA A 52 -3.23 -1.32 1.93
C ALA A 52 -1.91 -1.81 1.32
N VAL A 53 -0.78 -1.27 1.78
CA VAL A 53 0.54 -1.66 1.24
C VAL A 53 0.96 -3.06 1.72
N PHE A 54 0.68 -3.40 2.97
CA PHE A 54 1.00 -4.74 3.50
C PHE A 54 0.32 -5.84 2.69
N PHE A 55 -1.00 -5.77 2.49
CA PHE A 55 -1.72 -6.80 1.76
C PHE A 55 -1.41 -6.79 0.27
N HIS A 56 -1.14 -5.62 -0.32
CA HIS A 56 -0.69 -5.51 -1.70
C HIS A 56 0.59 -6.33 -1.95
N GLU A 57 1.66 -6.07 -1.19
CA GLU A 57 2.92 -6.79 -1.31
C GLU A 57 2.78 -8.26 -0.89
N LEU A 58 2.04 -8.53 0.18
CA LEU A 58 1.82 -9.88 0.65
C LEU A 58 1.10 -10.74 -0.40
N PHE A 59 0.13 -10.19 -1.15
CA PHE A 59 -0.58 -10.94 -2.18
C PHE A 59 0.32 -11.30 -3.36
N HIS A 60 1.18 -10.38 -3.84
CA HIS A 60 2.20 -10.72 -4.83
C HIS A 60 3.03 -11.93 -4.38
N LYS A 61 3.49 -11.88 -3.12
CA LYS A 61 4.30 -12.95 -2.53
C LYS A 61 3.51 -14.27 -2.40
N LEU A 62 2.30 -14.23 -1.87
CA LEU A 62 1.47 -15.42 -1.64
C LEU A 62 1.14 -16.13 -2.95
N ILE A 63 0.79 -15.38 -4.00
CA ILE A 63 0.50 -15.95 -5.31
C ILE A 63 1.77 -16.51 -5.97
N ALA A 64 2.92 -15.84 -5.82
CA ALA A 64 4.19 -16.38 -6.30
C ALA A 64 4.55 -17.71 -5.62
N ILE A 65 4.41 -17.79 -4.29
CA ILE A 65 4.63 -19.03 -3.53
C ILE A 65 3.63 -20.11 -3.93
N ALA A 66 2.37 -19.76 -4.17
CA ALA A 66 1.35 -20.71 -4.62
C ALA A 66 1.68 -21.31 -6.00
N PHE A 67 2.38 -20.56 -6.87
CA PHE A 67 2.92 -21.08 -8.13
C PHE A 67 4.25 -21.83 -7.98
N GLY A 68 4.76 -22.00 -6.76
CA GLY A 68 6.01 -22.71 -6.49
C GLY A 68 7.27 -21.84 -6.58
N HIS A 69 7.14 -20.52 -6.70
CA HIS A 69 8.27 -19.60 -6.77
C HIS A 69 8.71 -19.15 -5.37
N ASN A 70 10.02 -19.02 -5.17
CA ASN A 70 10.54 -18.33 -4.00
C ASN A 70 10.25 -16.83 -4.16
N ALA A 71 9.78 -16.19 -3.09
CA ALA A 71 9.46 -14.78 -3.10
C ALA A 71 9.86 -14.13 -1.78
N THR A 72 10.51 -12.97 -1.84
CA THR A 72 11.02 -12.26 -0.65
C THR A 72 10.66 -10.78 -0.72
N PHE A 73 10.07 -10.26 0.34
CA PHE A 73 9.74 -8.86 0.48
C PHE A 73 10.96 -8.02 0.90
N HIS A 74 11.15 -6.90 0.20
CA HIS A 74 12.20 -5.93 0.46
C HIS A 74 11.62 -4.52 0.56
N ILE A 75 12.20 -3.69 1.43
CA ILE A 75 11.93 -2.25 1.42
C ILE A 75 12.69 -1.63 0.26
N PHE A 76 12.05 -0.72 -0.46
CA PHE A 76 12.73 0.15 -1.39
C PHE A 76 13.10 1.46 -0.69
N THR A 77 14.27 1.46 -0.03
CA THR A 77 14.74 2.58 0.80
C THR A 77 14.73 3.93 0.06
N PRO A 78 15.15 4.05 -1.22
CA PRO A 78 15.06 5.31 -1.93
C PRO A 78 13.63 5.83 -2.03
N GLY A 79 12.66 4.95 -2.32
CA GLY A 79 11.25 5.34 -2.39
C GLY A 79 10.69 5.81 -1.06
N LEU A 80 11.03 5.12 0.03
CA LEU A 80 10.62 5.53 1.37
C LEU A 80 11.23 6.88 1.77
N LEU A 81 12.52 7.09 1.50
CA LEU A 81 13.22 8.36 1.78
C LEU A 81 12.63 9.51 0.97
N ILE A 82 12.39 9.31 -0.33
CA ILE A 82 11.77 10.34 -1.17
C ILE A 82 10.35 10.64 -0.64
N GLY A 83 9.56 9.63 -0.25
CA GLY A 83 8.26 9.85 0.37
C GLY A 83 8.32 10.71 1.64
N VAL A 84 9.33 10.50 2.50
CA VAL A 84 9.59 11.34 3.68
C VAL A 84 9.96 12.76 3.27
N VAL A 85 10.86 12.95 2.31
CA VAL A 85 11.26 14.29 1.81
C VAL A 85 10.06 15.03 1.20
N LEU A 86 9.27 14.35 0.36
CA LEU A 86 8.07 14.90 -0.26
C LEU A 86 7.05 15.35 0.79
N LYS A 87 6.89 14.58 1.87
CA LYS A 87 6.09 15.02 3.02
C LYS A 87 6.66 16.29 3.67
N LEU A 88 7.97 16.35 3.93
CA LEU A 88 8.59 17.51 4.60
C LEU A 88 8.41 18.81 3.82
N ILE A 89 8.29 18.74 2.49
CA ILE A 89 8.01 19.88 1.62
C ILE A 89 6.51 20.09 1.31
N ASN A 90 5.62 19.34 1.97
CA ASN A 90 4.16 19.35 1.74
C ASN A 90 3.76 19.09 0.28
N SER A 91 4.51 18.23 -0.42
CA SER A 91 4.19 17.86 -1.79
C SER A 91 2.90 17.03 -1.85
N PRO A 92 2.00 17.31 -2.81
CA PRO A 92 0.82 16.47 -3.04
C PRO A 92 1.18 15.13 -3.73
N PHE A 93 2.39 15.01 -4.26
CA PHE A 93 2.87 13.80 -4.94
C PHE A 93 3.46 12.83 -3.92
N LEU A 94 2.95 11.60 -3.92
CA LEU A 94 3.36 10.61 -2.93
C LEU A 94 3.19 9.18 -3.47
N PHE A 95 3.65 8.93 -4.69
CA PHE A 95 3.51 7.62 -5.31
C PHE A 95 4.86 7.13 -5.80
N ILE A 96 5.62 6.58 -4.86
CA ILE A 96 6.83 5.81 -5.13
C ILE A 96 6.65 4.49 -4.41
N ALA A 97 6.95 3.38 -5.08
CA ALA A 97 6.90 2.05 -4.50
C ALA A 97 7.77 2.00 -3.24
N PRO A 98 7.21 1.85 -2.03
CA PRO A 98 7.98 1.90 -0.80
C PRO A 98 8.59 0.54 -0.44
N GLY A 99 8.13 -0.52 -1.11
CA GLY A 99 8.64 -1.88 -1.02
C GLY A 99 8.41 -2.61 -2.34
N PHE A 100 8.96 -3.82 -2.45
CA PHE A 100 8.71 -4.72 -3.56
C PHE A 100 8.94 -6.17 -3.14
N VAL A 101 8.31 -7.10 -3.85
CA VAL A 101 8.58 -8.53 -3.73
C VAL A 101 9.55 -8.97 -4.83
N SER A 102 10.71 -9.47 -4.44
CA SER A 102 11.68 -10.10 -5.32
C SER A 102 11.24 -11.52 -5.63
N ILE A 103 11.15 -11.85 -6.91
CA ILE A 103 10.73 -13.16 -7.44
C ILE A 103 11.72 -13.53 -8.55
N PRO A 104 12.16 -14.80 -8.64
CA PRO A 104 12.98 -15.28 -9.75
C PRO A 104 12.33 -15.01 -11.12
N PRO A 105 13.11 -14.96 -12.21
CA PRO A 105 12.56 -14.87 -13.55
C PRO A 105 11.52 -15.96 -13.81
N ILE A 106 10.34 -15.57 -14.27
CA ILE A 106 9.22 -16.48 -14.54
C ILE A 106 9.06 -16.58 -16.06
N ALA A 107 9.22 -17.78 -16.61
CA ALA A 107 9.05 -18.03 -18.04
C ALA A 107 7.57 -18.11 -18.48
N ASN A 108 6.66 -18.29 -17.52
CA ASN A 108 5.23 -18.40 -17.78
C ASN A 108 4.54 -17.05 -17.60
N ASP A 109 4.21 -16.39 -18.72
CA ASP A 109 3.54 -15.09 -18.74
C ASP A 109 2.23 -15.08 -17.96
N PHE A 110 1.46 -16.17 -17.99
CA PHE A 110 0.19 -16.24 -17.26
C PHE A 110 0.41 -16.18 -15.75
N GLN A 111 1.37 -16.94 -15.23
CA GLN A 111 1.75 -16.88 -13.81
C GLN A 111 2.27 -15.48 -13.46
N PHE A 112 3.14 -14.91 -14.29
CA PHE A 112 3.71 -13.58 -14.07
C PHE A 112 2.62 -12.50 -14.00
N ARG A 113 1.68 -12.50 -14.95
CA ARG A 113 0.55 -11.57 -14.98
C ARG A 113 -0.36 -11.73 -13.77
N LEU A 114 -0.65 -12.97 -13.34
CA LEU A 114 -1.46 -13.20 -12.14
C LEU A 114 -0.76 -12.77 -10.86
N ILE A 115 0.55 -13.00 -10.75
CA ILE A 115 1.37 -12.51 -9.65
C ILE A 115 1.32 -10.98 -9.63
N ALA A 116 1.55 -10.32 -10.77
CA ALA A 116 1.47 -8.86 -10.87
C ALA A 116 0.07 -8.32 -10.57
N PHE A 117 -1.00 -9.03 -10.93
CA PHE A 117 -2.36 -8.60 -10.60
C PHE A 117 -2.72 -8.80 -9.12
N ALA A 118 -2.02 -9.70 -8.40
CA ALA A 118 -2.37 -10.07 -7.03
C ALA A 118 -2.37 -8.89 -6.04
N GLY A 119 -1.37 -8.00 -6.12
CA GLY A 119 -1.32 -6.80 -5.28
C GLY A 119 -2.46 -5.82 -5.55
N PRO A 120 -2.69 -5.38 -6.81
CA PRO A 120 -3.86 -4.60 -7.18
C PRO A 120 -5.18 -5.26 -6.74
N PHE A 121 -5.29 -6.59 -6.88
CA PHE A 121 -6.47 -7.33 -6.42
C PHE A 121 -6.69 -7.24 -4.90
N ALA A 122 -5.62 -7.29 -4.09
CA ALA A 122 -5.72 -7.10 -2.64
C ALA A 122 -6.31 -5.71 -2.29
N ASN A 123 -5.86 -4.67 -2.98
CA ASN A 123 -6.39 -3.32 -2.82
C ASN A 123 -7.87 -3.24 -3.24
N LEU A 124 -8.25 -3.91 -4.33
CA LEU A 124 -9.66 -4.00 -4.73
C LEU A 124 -10.52 -4.64 -3.63
N LEU A 125 -10.05 -5.75 -3.03
CA LEU A 125 -10.78 -6.41 -1.93
C LEU A 125 -10.96 -5.48 -0.73
N LEU A 126 -9.89 -4.80 -0.29
CA LEU A 126 -9.97 -3.86 0.84
C LEU A 126 -10.91 -2.68 0.55
N PHE A 127 -10.88 -2.15 -0.68
CA PHE A 127 -11.82 -1.13 -1.13
C PHE A 127 -13.28 -1.60 -1.07
N LEU A 128 -13.56 -2.81 -1.57
CA LEU A 128 -14.90 -3.38 -1.57
C LEU A 128 -15.40 -3.66 -0.15
N ILE A 129 -14.56 -4.26 0.70
CA ILE A 129 -14.87 -4.52 2.11
C ILE A 129 -15.22 -3.22 2.83
N ALA A 130 -14.38 -2.19 2.72
CA ALA A 130 -14.64 -0.89 3.34
C ALA A 130 -15.94 -0.26 2.81
N THR A 131 -16.20 -0.36 1.50
CA THR A 131 -17.42 0.16 0.88
C THR A 131 -18.67 -0.58 1.35
N ILE A 132 -18.62 -1.90 1.50
CA ILE A 132 -19.74 -2.72 1.98
C ILE A 132 -20.04 -2.39 3.45
N ILE A 133 -19.01 -2.29 4.30
CA ILE A 133 -19.17 -1.92 5.71
C ILE A 133 -19.82 -0.54 5.82
N LEU A 134 -19.33 0.46 5.09
CA LEU A 134 -19.91 1.81 5.09
C LEU A 134 -21.39 1.84 4.66
N LYS A 135 -21.81 0.95 3.75
CA LYS A 135 -23.19 0.88 3.28
C LYS A 135 -24.13 0.11 4.21
N LYS A 136 -23.63 -0.94 4.88
CA LYS A 136 -24.47 -1.90 5.61
C LYS A 136 -24.41 -1.78 7.13
N ALA A 137 -23.28 -1.34 7.68
CA ALA A 137 -23.12 -1.23 9.12
C ALA A 137 -23.94 -0.06 9.67
N LYS A 138 -24.69 -0.30 10.74
CA LYS A 138 -25.37 0.74 11.52
C LYS A 138 -24.50 1.07 12.75
N ASN A 139 -24.62 2.29 13.26
CA ASN A 139 -23.95 2.74 14.49
C ASN A 139 -22.41 2.72 14.45
N LEU A 140 -21.81 3.10 13.31
CA LEU A 140 -20.37 3.34 13.24
C LEU A 140 -20.01 4.59 14.03
N SER A 141 -19.03 4.48 14.92
CA SER A 141 -18.42 5.65 15.56
C SER A 141 -17.76 6.57 14.53
N GLU A 142 -17.63 7.85 14.85
CA GLU A 142 -16.94 8.83 13.99
C GLU A 142 -15.53 8.37 13.58
N LYS A 143 -14.77 7.79 14.52
CA LYS A 143 -13.44 7.23 14.25
C LYS A 143 -13.48 6.09 13.23
N GLN A 144 -14.46 5.18 13.34
CA GLN A 144 -14.61 4.08 12.39
C GLN A 144 -14.98 4.59 11.00
N LEU A 145 -15.87 5.58 10.92
CA LEU A 145 -16.24 6.22 9.66
C LEU A 145 -15.01 6.84 8.97
N ILE A 146 -14.20 7.60 9.71
CA ILE A 146 -12.97 8.19 9.19
C ILE A 146 -12.04 7.09 8.65
N ILE A 147 -11.74 6.07 9.46
CA ILE A 147 -10.85 4.99 9.03
C ILE A 147 -11.37 4.29 7.79
N LEU A 148 -12.66 3.93 7.73
CA LEU A 148 -13.25 3.24 6.58
C LEU A 148 -13.23 4.09 5.32
N HIS A 149 -13.53 5.39 5.41
CA HIS A 149 -13.44 6.30 4.27
C HIS A 149 -11.99 6.45 3.77
N LEU A 150 -11.01 6.53 4.69
CA LEU A 150 -9.61 6.56 4.33
C LEU A 150 -9.14 5.25 3.69
N THR A 151 -9.45 4.10 4.29
CA THR A 151 -9.15 2.78 3.74
C THR A 151 -9.73 2.65 2.34
N LYS A 152 -11.01 3.01 2.15
CA LYS A 152 -11.65 3.02 0.82
C LYS A 152 -10.87 3.89 -0.16
N ARG A 153 -10.55 5.13 0.20
CA ARG A 153 -9.87 6.10 -0.68
C ARG A 153 -8.45 5.68 -1.03
N ILE A 154 -7.66 5.21 -0.06
CA ILE A 154 -6.28 4.79 -0.27
C ILE A 154 -6.23 3.58 -1.19
N ASN A 155 -7.06 2.57 -0.92
CA ASN A 155 -7.04 1.33 -1.69
C ASN A 155 -7.50 1.51 -3.15
N ILE A 156 -8.52 2.35 -3.40
CA ILE A 156 -8.91 2.64 -4.79
C ILE A 156 -7.83 3.42 -5.55
N ILE A 157 -7.16 4.37 -4.89
CA ILE A 157 -6.06 5.12 -5.50
C ILE A 157 -4.88 4.18 -5.81
N LEU A 158 -4.48 3.32 -4.87
CA LEU A 158 -3.39 2.37 -5.08
C LEU A 158 -3.74 1.32 -6.15
N LEU A 159 -4.99 0.86 -6.21
CA LEU A 159 -5.47 -0.02 -7.28
C LEU A 159 -5.32 0.67 -8.64
N LEU A 160 -5.90 1.86 -8.79
CA LEU A 160 -5.90 2.58 -10.07
C LEU A 160 -4.48 2.94 -10.51
N PHE A 161 -3.66 3.43 -9.59
CA PHE A 161 -2.28 3.80 -9.87
C PHE A 161 -1.44 2.60 -10.30
N ASN A 162 -1.46 1.50 -9.54
CA ASN A 162 -0.66 0.32 -9.89
C ASN A 162 -1.18 -0.39 -11.15
N MET A 163 -2.42 -0.18 -11.57
CA MET A 163 -2.94 -0.74 -12.83
C MET A 163 -2.66 0.12 -14.07
N ILE A 164 -1.97 1.26 -13.94
CA ILE A 164 -1.50 2.02 -15.10
C ILE A 164 -0.44 1.18 -15.83
N PRO A 165 -0.56 0.94 -17.15
CA PRO A 165 0.36 0.10 -17.91
C PRO A 165 1.64 0.85 -18.28
N PHE A 166 2.38 1.34 -17.28
CA PHE A 166 3.57 2.16 -17.49
C PHE A 166 4.67 1.92 -16.45
N GLY A 167 5.92 1.89 -16.89
CA GLY A 167 7.09 1.85 -16.02
C GLY A 167 7.11 0.65 -15.07
N PRO A 168 7.49 0.82 -13.79
CA PRO A 168 7.63 -0.28 -12.83
C PRO A 168 6.29 -0.79 -12.24
N LEU A 169 5.17 -0.17 -12.63
CA LEU A 169 3.85 -0.43 -12.08
C LEU A 169 3.35 -1.82 -12.50
N ASP A 170 2.49 -2.42 -11.67
CA ASP A 170 2.03 -3.79 -11.91
C ASP A 170 1.18 -3.93 -13.16
N GLY A 171 0.45 -2.89 -13.54
CA GLY A 171 -0.36 -2.84 -14.76
C GLY A 171 0.47 -3.03 -16.01
N ALA A 172 1.73 -2.58 -16.01
CA ALA A 172 2.65 -2.83 -17.11
C ALA A 172 2.94 -4.32 -17.23
N LYS A 173 3.27 -4.96 -16.11
CA LYS A 173 3.55 -6.41 -16.02
C LYS A 173 2.31 -7.24 -16.38
N VAL A 174 1.13 -6.82 -15.92
CA VAL A 174 -0.17 -7.46 -16.24
C VAL A 174 -0.46 -7.39 -17.74
N LEU A 175 -0.18 -6.26 -18.39
CA LEU A 175 -0.50 -6.06 -19.80
C LEU A 175 0.55 -6.69 -20.74
N PHE A 176 1.83 -6.53 -20.44
CA PHE A 176 2.92 -6.94 -21.32
C PHE A 176 3.45 -8.34 -21.04
N GLY A 177 3.31 -8.85 -19.80
CA GLY A 177 3.73 -10.21 -19.45
C GLY A 177 5.23 -10.38 -19.20
N SER A 178 5.98 -9.28 -19.07
CA SER A 178 7.43 -9.25 -18.81
C SER A 178 7.80 -8.01 -18.00
#